data_AF-A0A818Y0Q6-F1
#
_entry.id   AF-A0A818Y0Q6-F1
#
_cell.length_a   1.000
_cell.length_b   1.000
_cell.length_c   1.000
_cell.angle_alpha   90.00
_cell.angle_beta   90.00
_cell.angle_gamma   90.00
#
_symmetry.space_group_name_H-M   'P 1'
#
loop_
_entity.id
_entity.type
_entity.pdbx_description
1 polymer ?
#
loop_
_entity_poly.entity_id
_entity_poly.type
_entity_poly.pdbx_seq_one_letter_code
_entity_poly.pdbx_strand_id
1 'polypeptide(L)'
;MTSCDRLKIHNGAKWKNRRRILTPAFHDKELLNNFVDIYNKQTSILIQRLASIKSEKEVNLYPYIASCALDIICEAAMGLNIGAQHNRNSQYVDAVLK
;
A
#
# COMPACT_ATOMS: atom_id res chain seq x y z
N MET A 1 -27.87 17.46 6.44
CA MET A 1 -28.14 16.11 5.89
C MET A 1 -27.63 16.08 4.44
N THR A 2 -26.32 16.01 4.21
CA THR A 2 -25.50 14.79 3.99
C THR A 2 -26.07 13.86 2.93
N SER A 3 -25.51 13.89 1.72
CA SER A 3 -25.25 12.70 0.86
C SER A 3 -24.98 13.11 -0.60
N CYS A 4 -23.74 13.51 -0.95
CA CYS A 4 -23.17 13.24 -2.30
C CYS A 4 -21.71 13.72 -2.52
N ASP A 5 -20.81 13.67 -1.52
CA ASP A 5 -19.38 13.92 -1.75
C ASP A 5 -18.60 12.62 -2.03
N ARG A 6 -19.16 11.73 -2.86
CA ARG A 6 -18.47 10.53 -3.33
C ARG A 6 -18.23 10.65 -4.84
N LEU A 7 -16.98 10.98 -5.19
CA LEU A 7 -16.36 10.68 -6.50
C LEU A 7 -17.00 11.29 -7.76
N LYS A 8 -17.31 12.59 -7.75
CA LYS A 8 -17.43 13.34 -9.01
C LYS A 8 -16.10 14.04 -9.33
N ILE A 9 -15.45 13.63 -10.42
CA ILE A 9 -14.35 14.36 -11.07
C ILE A 9 -14.94 15.63 -11.71
N HIS A 10 -15.51 16.54 -10.92
CA HIS A 10 -16.28 17.68 -11.44
C HIS A 10 -15.43 18.94 -11.66
N ASN A 11 -14.10 18.84 -11.54
CA ASN A 11 -13.18 19.97 -11.75
C ASN A 11 -11.86 19.50 -12.38
N GLY A 12 -11.83 19.43 -13.71
CA GLY A 12 -10.61 19.09 -14.47
C GLY A 12 -9.42 20.00 -14.13
N ALA A 13 -9.67 21.27 -13.81
CA ALA A 13 -8.63 22.19 -13.34
C ALA A 13 -8.04 21.79 -11.97
N LYS A 14 -8.88 21.34 -11.02
CA LYS A 14 -8.41 20.87 -9.70
C LYS A 14 -7.63 19.57 -9.83
N TRP A 15 -8.09 18.63 -10.66
CA TRP A 15 -7.39 17.38 -10.93
C TRP A 15 -6.04 17.63 -11.64
N LYS A 16 -6.00 18.50 -12.66
CA LYS A 16 -4.77 18.90 -13.36
C LYS A 16 -3.77 19.57 -12.41
N ASN A 17 -4.22 20.47 -11.54
CA ASN A 17 -3.34 21.13 -10.58
C ASN A 17 -2.78 20.14 -9.54
N ARG A 18 -3.61 19.22 -9.03
CA ARG A 18 -3.14 18.17 -8.11
C ARG A 18 -2.15 17.21 -8.77
N ARG A 19 -2.40 16.73 -10.00
CA ARG A 19 -1.41 15.90 -10.72
C ARG A 19 -0.10 16.67 -10.93
N ARG A 20 -0.13 17.95 -11.32
CA ARG A 20 1.09 18.75 -11.51
C ARG A 20 1.99 18.79 -10.25
N ILE A 21 1.39 18.82 -9.06
CA ILE A 21 2.12 18.82 -7.78
C ILE A 21 2.62 17.41 -7.41
N LEU A 22 1.87 16.36 -7.75
CA LEU A 22 2.20 14.97 -7.41
C LEU A 22 3.21 14.33 -8.38
N THR A 23 3.22 14.72 -9.66
CA THR A 23 4.08 14.10 -10.69
C THR A 23 5.58 14.13 -10.37
N PRO A 24 6.17 15.21 -9.79
CA PRO A 24 7.60 15.22 -9.45
C PRO A 24 7.98 14.08 -8.49
N ALA A 25 7.11 13.77 -7.52
CA ALA A 25 7.33 12.70 -6.55
C ALA A 25 7.37 11.28 -7.16
N PHE A 26 7.03 11.10 -8.45
CA PHE A 26 7.11 9.79 -9.11
C PHE A 26 7.92 9.82 -10.41
N HIS A 27 8.50 10.96 -10.77
CA HIS A 27 9.41 11.09 -11.92
C HIS A 27 10.88 11.06 -11.50
N ASP A 28 11.17 11.41 -10.26
CA ASP A 28 12.55 11.50 -9.76
C ASP A 28 13.15 10.11 -9.49
N LYS A 29 14.19 9.78 -10.26
CA LYS A 29 14.88 8.48 -10.21
C LYS A 29 15.45 8.16 -8.82
N GLU A 30 15.86 9.18 -8.06
CA GLU A 30 16.37 9.00 -6.70
C GLU A 30 15.28 8.51 -5.72
N LEU A 31 14.04 8.97 -5.86
CA LEU A 31 12.95 8.52 -5.01
C LEU A 31 12.54 7.07 -5.33
N LEU A 32 12.57 6.69 -6.62
CA LEU A 32 12.33 5.30 -7.03
C LEU A 32 13.40 4.34 -6.49
N ASN A 33 14.66 4.76 -6.44
CA ASN A 33 15.71 3.94 -5.83
C ASN A 33 15.43 3.68 -4.34
N ASN A 34 14.94 4.69 -3.60
CA ASN A 34 14.55 4.51 -2.20
C ASN A 34 13.37 3.55 -2.03
N PHE A 35 12.49 3.42 -3.04
CA PHE A 35 11.40 2.44 -2.99
C PHE A 35 11.90 1.00 -3.10
N VAL A 36 13.03 0.74 -3.77
CA VAL A 36 13.63 -0.59 -3.88
C VAL A 36 13.97 -1.16 -2.50
N ASP A 37 14.52 -0.33 -1.62
CA ASP A 37 14.85 -0.75 -0.25
C ASP A 37 13.59 -1.09 0.55
N ILE A 38 12.51 -0.31 0.37
CA ILE A 38 11.21 -0.56 0.99
C ILE A 38 10.61 -1.87 0.47
N TYR A 39 10.64 -2.11 -0.85
CA TYR A 39 10.15 -3.36 -1.45
C TYR A 39 10.92 -4.57 -0.90
N ASN A 40 12.25 -4.49 -0.84
CA ASN A 40 13.09 -5.59 -0.36
C ASN A 40 12.82 -5.92 1.11
N LYS A 41 12.69 -4.89 1.95
CA LYS A 41 12.35 -5.05 3.37
C LYS A 41 10.99 -5.73 3.55
N GLN A 42 9.95 -5.22 2.89
CA GLN A 42 8.59 -5.75 3.04
C GLN A 42 8.43 -7.14 2.42
N THR A 43 9.12 -7.41 1.32
CA THR A 43 9.15 -8.75 0.67
C THR A 43 9.89 -9.77 1.53
N SER A 44 10.98 -9.36 2.21
CA SER A 44 11.69 -10.26 3.15
C SER A 44 10.78 -10.71 4.30
N ILE A 45 9.98 -9.79 4.84
CA ILE A 45 8.96 -10.11 5.85
C ILE A 45 7.92 -11.08 5.28
N LEU A 46 7.43 -10.83 4.06
CA LEU A 46 6.47 -11.72 3.41
C LEU A 46 7.03 -13.14 3.25
N ILE A 47 8.27 -13.28 2.77
CA ILE A 47 8.93 -14.59 2.60
C ILE A 47 9.09 -15.29 3.94
N GLN A 48 9.52 -14.59 4.99
CA GLN A 48 9.62 -15.18 6.34
C GLN A 48 8.27 -15.68 6.84
N ARG A 49 7.19 -14.94 6.60
CA ARG A 49 5.84 -15.36 6.97
C ARG A 49 5.39 -16.56 6.17
N LEU A 50 5.63 -16.60 4.86
CA LEU A 50 5.30 -17.76 4.03
C LEU A 50 6.11 -18.99 4.42
N ALA A 51 7.41 -18.83 4.72
CA ALA A 51 8.27 -19.91 5.18
C ALA A 51 7.86 -20.47 6.56
N SER A 52 7.23 -19.65 7.41
CA SER A 52 6.69 -20.09 8.69
C SER A 52 5.42 -20.94 8.58
N ILE A 53 4.78 -20.96 7.40
CA ILE A 53 3.58 -21.76 7.16
C ILE A 53 3.98 -23.22 7.01
N LYS A 54 4.00 -23.94 8.13
CA LYS A 54 4.10 -25.41 8.15
C LYS A 54 2.72 -25.99 7.85
N SER A 55 2.32 -26.01 6.59
CA SER A 55 1.06 -26.60 6.16
C SER A 55 1.30 -27.52 4.96
N GLU A 56 0.84 -28.77 5.06
CA GLU A 56 0.77 -29.73 3.93
C GLU A 56 -0.41 -29.45 2.98
N LYS A 57 -1.14 -28.34 3.21
CA LYS A 57 -2.34 -27.96 2.45
C LYS A 57 -2.16 -26.67 1.68
N GLU A 58 -2.95 -26.51 0.62
CA GLU A 58 -3.03 -25.27 -0.17
C GLU A 58 -3.31 -24.04 0.73
N VAL A 59 -2.52 -22.99 0.52
CA VAL A 59 -2.60 -21.75 1.28
C VAL A 59 -3.10 -20.64 0.35
N ASN A 60 -4.13 -19.92 0.79
CA ASN A 60 -4.55 -18.70 0.10
C ASN A 60 -3.51 -17.59 0.32
N LEU A 61 -2.77 -17.24 -0.74
CA LEU A 61 -1.72 -16.20 -0.72
C LEU A 61 -2.27 -14.78 -0.83
N TYR A 62 -3.49 -14.60 -1.35
CA TYR A 62 -4.09 -13.29 -1.60
C TYR A 62 -3.98 -12.33 -0.39
N PRO A 63 -4.38 -12.73 0.84
CA PRO A 63 -4.38 -11.79 1.95
C PRO A 63 -2.97 -11.55 2.52
N TYR A 64 -1.96 -12.34 2.14
CA TYR A 64 -0.55 -12.08 2.49
C TYR A 64 0.05 -11.03 1.54
N ILE A 65 -0.18 -11.21 0.23
CA ILE A 65 0.28 -10.29 -0.80
C ILE A 65 -0.40 -8.93 -0.63
N ALA A 66 -1.71 -8.91 -0.38
CA ALA A 66 -2.46 -7.67 -0.20
C ALA A 66 -1.99 -6.88 1.04
N SER A 67 -1.64 -7.57 2.13
CA SER A 67 -1.07 -6.92 3.33
C SER A 67 0.33 -6.36 3.07
N CYS A 68 1.16 -7.09 2.31
CA CYS A 68 2.50 -6.63 1.91
C CYS A 68 2.42 -5.40 0.99
N ALA A 69 1.53 -5.42 -0.02
CA ALA A 69 1.31 -4.29 -0.91
C ALA A 69 0.84 -3.03 -0.16
N LEU A 70 0.00 -3.22 0.87
CA LEU A 70 -0.45 -2.13 1.72
C LEU A 70 0.70 -1.51 2.52
N ASP A 71 1.55 -2.33 3.15
CA ASP A 71 2.72 -1.81 3.88
C ASP A 71 3.70 -1.09 2.94
N ILE A 72 3.90 -1.62 1.73
CA ILE A 72 4.75 -1.00 0.71
C ILE A 72 4.23 0.39 0.31
N ILE A 73 2.95 0.53 -0.04
CA ILE A 73 2.43 1.82 -0.49
C ILE A 73 2.35 2.84 0.66
N CYS A 74 2.08 2.38 1.87
CA CYS A 74 2.05 3.26 3.04
C CYS A 74 3.46 3.73 3.44
N GLU A 75 4.47 2.87 3.37
CA GLU A 75 5.85 3.24 3.65
C GLU A 75 6.43 4.12 2.53
N ALA A 76 6.14 3.81 1.25
CA ALA A 76 6.60 4.58 0.10
C ALA A 76 5.94 5.97 -0.04
N ALA A 77 4.61 6.05 0.15
CA ALA A 77 3.87 7.29 -0.07
C ALA A 77 3.75 8.16 1.19
N MET A 78 3.72 7.55 2.39
CA MET A 78 3.49 8.26 3.65
C MET A 78 4.69 8.22 4.60
N GLY A 79 5.72 7.42 4.31
CA GLY A 79 6.85 7.21 5.24
C GLY A 79 6.45 6.49 6.52
N LEU A 80 5.26 5.86 6.54
CA LEU A 80 4.69 5.23 7.73
C LEU A 80 4.63 3.72 7.53
N ASN A 81 5.22 2.99 8.47
CA ASN A 81 5.08 1.53 8.54
C ASN A 81 3.82 1.21 9.35
N ILE A 82 2.77 0.75 8.66
CA ILE A 82 1.49 0.39 9.31
C ILE A 82 1.58 -0.99 9.98
N GLY A 83 2.51 -1.82 9.53
CA GLY A 83 2.68 -3.17 10.04
C GLY A 83 1.48 -4.05 9.72
N ALA A 84 0.80 -3.81 8.58
CA ALA A 84 -0.34 -4.57 8.11
C ALA A 84 -0.04 -6.06 7.96
N GLN A 85 1.22 -6.41 7.65
CA GLN A 85 1.67 -7.79 7.70
C GLN A 85 1.54 -8.35 9.13
N HIS A 86 2.03 -7.69 10.17
CA HIS A 86 2.05 -8.27 11.52
C HIS A 86 0.72 -8.13 12.27
N ASN A 87 -0.04 -7.06 12.01
CA ASN A 87 -1.23 -6.71 12.76
C ASN A 87 -2.41 -6.46 11.80
N ARG A 88 -3.15 -7.53 11.49
CA ARG A 88 -4.33 -7.46 10.60
C ARG A 88 -5.51 -6.68 11.19
N ASN A 89 -5.53 -6.44 12.50
CA ASN A 89 -6.64 -5.82 13.23
C ASN A 89 -6.61 -4.28 13.23
N SER A 90 -6.05 -3.65 12.20
CA SER A 90 -6.14 -2.20 12.08
C SER A 90 -7.39 -1.83 11.28
N GLN A 91 -8.12 -0.81 11.75
CA GLN A 91 -9.32 -0.29 11.06
C GLN A 91 -9.02 0.05 9.59
N TYR A 92 -7.77 0.43 9.30
CA TYR A 92 -7.30 0.73 7.95
C TYR A 92 -7.13 -0.52 7.08
N VAL A 93 -6.54 -1.59 7.62
CA VAL A 93 -6.39 -2.87 6.92
C VAL A 93 -7.76 -3.47 6.59
N ASP A 94 -8.70 -3.43 7.53
CA ASP A 94 -10.07 -3.90 7.31
C ASP A 94 -10.86 -3.07 6.30
N ALA A 95 -10.61 -1.75 6.23
CA ALA A 95 -11.27 -0.89 5.26
C ALA A 95 -10.76 -1.10 3.83
N VAL A 96 -9.51 -1.56 3.67
CA VAL A 96 -8.86 -1.77 2.37
C VAL A 96 -9.01 -3.20 1.85
N LEU A 97 -9.00 -4.20 2.74
CA LEU A 97 -9.07 -5.62 2.39
C LEU A 97 -10.51 -6.19 2.39
N LYS A 98 -11.52 -5.35 2.63
CA LYS A 98 -12.94 -5.72 2.61
C LYS A 98 -13.49 -6.00 1.22
#